data_AF-A0A6B2V7G5-F1
#
_entry.id   AF-A0A6B2V7G5-F1
#
_cell.length_a   1.000
_cell.length_b   1.000
_cell.length_c   1.000
_cell.angle_alpha   90.00
_cell.angle_beta   90.00
_cell.angle_gamma   90.00
#
_symmetry.space_group_name_H-M   'P 1'
#
loop_
_entity.id
_entity.type
_entity.pdbx_description
1 polymer ?
#
loop_
_entity_poly.entity_id
_entity_poly.type
_entity_poly.pdbx_seq_one_letter_code
_entity_poly.pdbx_strand_id
1 'polypeptide(L)'
;ARAALDPATGALLRAVLLPGRDHPRPRLFLTAHHLAVDSVSWRVLLADLEHAYRRAAAGQEPRPEPEQTAFADWARSLAEQ
;
A
#
# COMPACT_ATOMS: atom_id res chain seq x y z
N ALA A 1 -11.87 9.67 4.46
CA ALA A 1 -10.73 8.75 4.24
C ALA A 1 -9.49 9.22 5.00
N ARG A 2 -8.97 10.44 4.74
CA ARG A 2 -7.82 11.01 5.46
C ARG A 2 -7.98 11.12 6.98
N ALA A 3 -9.15 11.55 7.48
CA ALA A 3 -9.41 11.66 8.92
C ALA A 3 -9.41 10.30 9.67
N ALA A 4 -9.39 9.18 8.94
CA ALA A 4 -9.29 7.84 9.51
C ALA A 4 -7.83 7.32 9.52
N LEU A 5 -6.86 8.15 9.13
CA LEU A 5 -5.45 7.87 9.29
C LEU A 5 -4.96 8.52 10.57
N ASP A 6 -4.20 7.75 11.35
CA ASP A 6 -3.66 8.19 12.63
C ASP A 6 -2.30 7.52 12.88
N PRO A 7 -1.20 8.28 12.75
CA PRO A 7 0.14 7.77 13.03
C PRO A 7 0.35 7.31 14.48
N ALA A 8 -0.37 7.90 15.45
CA ALA A 8 -0.21 7.53 16.85
C ALA A 8 -0.74 6.12 17.14
N THR A 9 -1.73 5.66 16.36
CA THR A 9 -2.32 4.32 16.47
C THR A 9 -1.85 3.35 15.39
N GLY A 10 -1.00 3.80 14.46
CA GLY A 10 -0.47 2.98 13.37
C GLY A 10 -1.42 2.81 12.17
N ALA A 11 -2.55 3.52 12.14
CA ALA A 11 -3.47 3.52 11.01
C ALA A 11 -2.92 4.38 9.86
N LEU A 12 -1.99 3.83 9.07
CA LEU A 12 -1.23 4.58 8.06
C LEU A 12 -1.72 4.37 6.62
N LEU A 13 -2.49 3.32 6.34
CA LEU A 13 -3.05 3.01 5.02
C LEU A 13 -4.54 2.69 5.14
N ARG A 14 -5.33 3.18 4.19
CA ARG A 14 -6.76 2.88 4.09
C ARG A 14 -7.17 2.63 2.65
N ALA A 15 -7.95 1.58 2.44
CA ALA A 15 -8.56 1.21 1.17
C ALA A 15 -10.09 1.29 1.26
N VAL A 16 -10.73 1.86 0.24
CA VAL A 16 -12.20 1.92 0.13
C VAL A 16 -12.60 1.48 -1.27
N LEU A 17 -13.42 0.44 -1.36
CA LEU A 17 -14.03 0.05 -2.63
C LEU A 17 -15.31 0.85 -2.84
N LEU A 18 -15.29 1.70 -3.86
CA LEU A 18 -16.44 2.47 -4.29
C LEU A 18 -17.20 1.66 -5.34
N PRO A 19 -18.45 1.24 -5.07
CA PRO A 19 -19.24 0.52 -6.04
C PRO A 19 -19.50 1.39 -7.27
N GLY A 20 -19.55 0.75 -8.44
CA GLY A 20 -19.89 1.42 -9.70
C GLY A 20 -21.37 1.77 -9.72
N ARG A 21 -21.73 2.98 -9.27
CA ARG A 21 -23.09 3.51 -9.43
C ARG A 21 -23.27 4.18 -10.80
N ASP A 22 -22.26 4.93 -11.23
CA ASP A 22 -22.24 5.67 -12.52
C ASP A 22 -21.15 5.18 -13.49
N HIS A 23 -20.39 4.15 -13.12
CA HIS A 23 -19.38 3.52 -13.97
C HIS A 23 -19.53 1.99 -13.93
N PRO A 24 -19.25 1.28 -15.04
CA PRO A 24 -19.41 -0.17 -15.12
C PRO A 24 -18.41 -0.96 -14.28
N ARG A 25 -17.40 -0.31 -13.67
CA ARG A 25 -16.38 -0.97 -12.84
C ARG A 25 -16.27 -0.30 -11.47
N PRO A 26 -16.14 -1.07 -10.37
CA PRO A 26 -15.87 -0.51 -9.06
C PRO A 26 -14.48 0.17 -9.05
N ARG A 27 -14.33 1.20 -8.22
CA ARG A 27 -13.06 1.92 -8.05
C ARG A 27 -12.48 1.68 -6.66
N LEU A 28 -11.21 1.35 -6.59
CA LEU A 28 -10.48 1.27 -5.32
C LEU A 28 -9.85 2.63 -5.02
N PHE A 29 -10.23 3.24 -3.91
CA PHE A 29 -9.62 4.46 -3.41
C PHE A 29 -8.64 4.14 -2.29
N LEU A 30 -7.36 4.40 -2.53
CA LEU A 30 -6.28 4.22 -1.56
C LEU A 30 -5.89 5.57 -0.96
N THR A 31 -5.70 5.61 0.35
CA THR A 31 -5.14 6.78 1.05
C THR A 31 -4.07 6.29 2.01
N ALA A 32 -2.89 6.87 1.93
CA ALA A 32 -1.78 6.56 2.82
C ALA A 32 -1.23 7.83 3.46
N HIS A 33 -0.74 7.71 4.68
CA HIS A 33 -0.08 8.81 5.39
C HIS A 33 1.34 9.00 4.85
N HIS A 34 1.75 10.24 4.56
CA HIS A 34 3.06 10.53 3.96
C HIS A 34 4.28 10.13 4.81
N LEU A 35 4.09 9.90 6.11
CA LEU A 35 5.15 9.35 6.97
C LEU A 35 5.57 7.93 6.57
N ALA A 36 4.71 7.18 5.89
CA ALA A 36 4.95 5.79 5.51
C ALA A 36 5.20 5.60 4.02
N VAL A 37 4.89 6.60 3.18
CA VAL A 37 4.99 6.49 1.72
C VAL A 37 5.41 7.80 1.07
N ASP A 38 6.15 7.67 -0.01
CA ASP A 38 6.48 8.75 -0.93
C ASP A 38 5.98 8.46 -2.36
N SER A 39 6.32 9.34 -3.29
CA SER A 39 5.96 9.21 -4.71
C SER A 39 6.54 7.93 -5.36
N VAL A 40 7.70 7.46 -4.91
CA VAL A 40 8.35 6.26 -5.47
C VAL A 40 7.69 4.99 -4.92
N SER A 41 7.31 5.01 -3.64
CA SER A 41 6.65 3.91 -2.93
C SER A 41 5.34 3.49 -3.62
N TRP A 42 4.58 4.44 -4.16
CA TRP A 42 3.33 4.15 -4.86
C TRP A 42 3.49 3.22 -6.05
N ARG A 43 4.60 3.33 -6.80
CA ARG A 43 4.84 2.45 -7.95
C ARG A 43 5.04 0.99 -7.51
N VAL A 44 5.74 0.78 -6.40
CA VAL A 44 5.97 -0.55 -5.81
C VAL A 44 4.64 -1.11 -5.28
N LEU A 45 3.94 -0.34 -4.43
CA LEU A 45 2.67 -0.75 -3.83
C LEU A 45 1.60 -1.13 -4.87
N LEU A 46 1.49 -0.37 -5.96
CA LEU A 46 0.50 -0.66 -7.00
C LEU A 46 0.88 -1.88 -7.85
N ALA A 47 2.17 -2.09 -8.11
CA ALA A 47 2.64 -3.29 -8.83
C ALA A 47 2.41 -4.56 -8.01
N ASP A 48 2.74 -4.52 -6.72
CA ASP A 48 2.52 -5.65 -5.81
C ASP A 48 1.04 -5.93 -5.59
N LEU A 49 0.21 -4.88 -5.46
CA LEU A 49 -1.24 -5.02 -5.36
C LEU A 49 -1.82 -5.68 -6.63
N GLU A 50 -1.35 -5.29 -7.82
CA GLU A 50 -1.76 -5.92 -9.06
C GLU A 50 -1.36 -7.40 -9.11
N HIS A 51 -0.12 -7.73 -8.73
CA HIS A 51 0.36 -9.11 -8.71
C HIS A 51 -0.45 -9.96 -7.72
N ALA A 52 -0.61 -9.48 -6.49
CA ALA A 52 -1.39 -10.11 -5.44
C ALA A 52 -2.84 -10.32 -5.87
N TYR A 53 -3.46 -9.33 -6.51
CA TYR A 53 -4.83 -9.43 -7.01
C TYR A 53 -4.96 -10.49 -8.10
N ARG A 54 -4.06 -10.54 -9.08
CA ARG A 54 -4.10 -11.54 -10.16
C ARG A 54 -3.94 -12.97 -9.61
N ARG A 55 -3.05 -13.16 -8.63
CA ARG A 55 -2.86 -14.43 -7.91
C ARG A 55 -4.14 -14.84 -7.20
N ALA A 56 -4.71 -13.94 -6.40
CA ALA A 56 -5.97 -14.17 -5.68
C ALA A 56 -7.11 -14.53 -6.65
N ALA A 57 -7.24 -13.80 -7.76
CA ALA A 57 -8.25 -14.05 -8.78
C ALA A 57 -8.09 -15.41 -9.47
N ALA A 58 -6.87 -15.95 -9.52
CA ALA A 58 -6.57 -17.30 -10.00
C ALA A 58 -6.69 -18.39 -8.91
N GLY A 59 -7.17 -18.06 -7.72
CA GLY A 59 -7.29 -18.99 -6.58
C GLY A 59 -5.96 -19.34 -5.93
N GLN A 60 -4.90 -18.56 -6.18
CA GLN A 60 -3.57 -18.73 -5.61
C GLN A 60 -3.34 -17.77 -4.44
N GLU A 61 -2.49 -18.17 -3.50
CA GLU A 61 -2.11 -17.32 -2.38
C GLU A 61 -1.38 -16.06 -2.87
N PRO A 62 -1.80 -14.84 -2.47
CA PRO A 62 -1.08 -13.61 -2.74
C PRO A 62 0.28 -13.64 -2.06
N ARG A 63 1.36 -13.48 -2.83
CA ARG A 63 2.72 -13.42 -2.29
C ARG A 63 3.42 -12.23 -2.91
N PRO A 64 3.53 -11.10 -2.20
CA PRO A 64 4.40 -10.01 -2.63
C PRO A 64 5.85 -10.49 -2.61
N GLU A 65 6.68 -9.87 -3.45
CA GLU A 65 8.12 -10.10 -3.39
C GLU A 65 8.64 -9.61 -2.02
N PRO A 66 9.62 -10.31 -1.42
CA PRO A 66 10.19 -9.88 -0.16
C PRO A 66 10.94 -8.55 -0.33
N GLU A 67 10.71 -7.63 0.59
CA GLU A 67 11.46 -6.38 0.68
C GLU A 67 12.95 -6.68 0.93
N GLN A 68 13.83 -6.05 0.15
CA GLN A 68 15.27 -6.32 0.25
C GLN A 68 15.90 -5.65 1.47
N THR A 69 15.36 -4.50 1.89
CA THR A 69 15.84 -3.74 3.05
C THR A 69 14.66 -3.14 3.79
N ALA A 70 14.50 -3.47 5.08
CA ALA A 70 13.49 -2.82 5.91
C ALA A 70 13.84 -1.34 6.13
N PHE A 71 12.83 -0.46 6.10
CA PHE A 71 13.01 0.98 6.29
C PHE A 71 13.75 1.34 7.59
N ALA A 72 13.48 0.59 8.67
CA ALA A 72 14.13 0.80 9.97
C ALA A 72 15.64 0.53 9.91
N ASP A 73 16.06 -0.48 9.15
CA ASP A 73 17.48 -0.81 8.99
C ASP A 73 18.20 0.21 8.11
N TRP A 74 17.54 0.67 7.03
CA TRP A 74 18.03 1.78 6.23
C TRP A 74 18.19 3.07 7.07
N ALA A 75 17.17 3.43 7.86
CA ALA A 75 17.20 4.63 8.69
C ALA A 75 18.29 4.56 9.77
N ARG A 76 18.51 3.39 10.37
CA ARG A 76 19.62 3.17 11.32
C ARG A 76 20.97 3.34 10.64
N SER A 77 21.16 2.72 9.47
CA SER A 77 22.40 2.85 8.71
C SER A 77 22.69 4.30 8.28
N LEU A 78 21.66 5.07 7.95
CA LEU A 78 21.80 6.49 7.61
C LEU A 78 22.20 7.34 8.83
N ALA A 79 21.69 7.03 10.02
CA ALA A 79 22.01 7.78 11.24
C ALA A 79 23.43 7.53 11.76
N GLU A 80 24.06 6.42 11.35
CA GLU A 80 25.44 6.07 11.67
C GLU A 80 26.47 6.68 10.71
N GLN A 81 26.03 7.38 9.66
CA GLN A 81 26.86 8.13 8.70
C GLN A 81 27.15 9.55 9.18
#